data_AF-A0A398DQZ9-F1
#
_entry.id   AF-A0A398DQZ9-F1
#
_cell.length_a   1.000
_cell.length_b   1.000
_cell.length_c   1.000
_cell.angle_alpha   90.00
_cell.angle_beta   90.00
_cell.angle_gamma   90.00
#
_symmetry.space_group_name_H-M   'P 1'
#
loop_
_entity.id
_entity.type
_entity.pdbx_description
1 polymer ?
#
loop_
_entity_poly.entity_id
_entity_poly.type
_entity_poly.pdbx_seq_one_letter_code
_entity_poly.pdbx_strand_id
1 'polypeptide(L)'
;MTDFRLYLAVVHHPVYNKHHEIVTTSIVIHDIHDIARAGKTYGATAMYEVEPLPQEQQIALRIAHFWNEGFGHEYNPNRAESLSLLRVVSHFEEAVAEIQHVEGEKPVLIATSARTFANSIGYVAMGEKIRSGDHPYLLVFGTGFGLADEVMAQMDEVLDPIWGPTDFNHLSVRSAAAIILDRLLGRS
;
A
#
# COMPACT_ATOMS: atom_id res chain seq x y z
N MET A 1 8.31 5.42 18.43
CA MET A 1 8.19 4.50 17.28
C MET A 1 7.13 3.49 17.66
N THR A 2 6.32 3.04 16.70
CA THR A 2 5.41 1.91 16.91
C THR A 2 6.21 0.63 17.06
N ASP A 3 5.75 -0.31 17.88
CA ASP A 3 6.45 -1.59 18.11
C ASP A 3 6.18 -2.61 16.98
N PHE A 4 5.40 -2.24 15.97
CA PHE A 4 5.13 -3.05 14.77
C PHE A 4 5.81 -2.49 13.53
N ARG A 5 6.03 -3.38 12.55
CA ARG A 5 6.70 -3.09 11.28
C ARG A 5 5.71 -3.28 10.13
N LEU A 6 5.13 -2.17 9.67
CA LEU A 6 4.13 -2.18 8.60
C LEU A 6 4.65 -1.44 7.37
N TYR A 7 4.51 -2.07 6.22
CA TYR A 7 4.82 -1.51 4.91
C TYR A 7 3.57 -1.50 4.04
N LEU A 8 3.51 -0.56 3.10
CA LEU A 8 2.42 -0.44 2.14
C LEU A 8 2.98 -0.63 0.72
N ALA A 9 2.20 -1.24 -0.17
CA ALA A 9 2.49 -1.26 -1.60
C ALA A 9 1.26 -0.86 -2.40
N VAL A 10 1.42 0.06 -3.35
CA VAL A 10 0.44 0.37 -4.39
C VAL A 10 0.97 -0.20 -5.69
N VAL A 11 0.26 -1.20 -6.21
CA VAL A 11 0.70 -1.99 -7.36
C VAL A 11 0.00 -1.49 -8.60
N HIS A 12 0.79 -0.95 -9.53
CA HIS A 12 0.36 -0.49 -10.85
C HIS A 12 0.53 -1.54 -11.93
N HIS A 13 1.39 -2.53 -11.68
CA HIS A 13 1.57 -3.71 -12.53
C HIS A 13 2.12 -4.89 -11.71
N PRO A 14 1.66 -6.12 -11.95
CA PRO A 14 0.57 -6.49 -12.85
C PRO A 14 -0.81 -6.34 -12.18
N VAL A 15 -1.73 -5.68 -12.88
CA VAL A 15 -3.13 -5.50 -12.43
C VAL A 15 -4.10 -5.79 -13.57
N TYR A 16 -5.36 -6.06 -13.23
CA TYR A 16 -6.41 -6.25 -14.22
C TYR A 16 -7.04 -4.94 -14.66
N ASN A 17 -7.44 -4.88 -15.93
CA ASN A 17 -8.41 -3.89 -16.42
C ASN A 17 -9.86 -4.45 -16.36
N LYS A 18 -10.83 -3.66 -16.85
CA LYS A 18 -12.26 -4.06 -16.90
C LYS A 18 -12.54 -5.26 -17.80
N HIS A 19 -11.61 -5.61 -18.69
CA HIS A 19 -11.67 -6.75 -19.59
C HIS A 19 -10.90 -7.97 -19.07
N HIS A 20 -10.39 -7.90 -17.84
CA HIS A 20 -9.60 -8.96 -17.19
C HIS A 20 -8.27 -9.26 -17.92
N GLU A 21 -7.72 -8.26 -18.60
CA GLU A 21 -6.38 -8.30 -19.20
C GLU A 21 -5.37 -7.73 -18.21
N ILE A 22 -4.15 -8.29 -18.19
CA ILE A 22 -3.04 -7.76 -17.41
C ILE A 22 -2.56 -6.47 -18.09
N VAL A 23 -2.53 -5.38 -17.32
CA VAL A 23 -2.13 -4.05 -17.79
C VAL A 23 -1.19 -3.39 -16.79
N THR A 24 -0.64 -2.25 -17.19
CA THR A 24 0.01 -1.27 -16.31
C THR A 24 -0.87 -0.03 -16.24
N THR A 25 -1.18 0.43 -15.02
CA THR A 25 -1.99 1.65 -14.82
C THR A 25 -1.12 2.84 -14.47
N SER A 26 -1.41 4.04 -14.98
CA SER A 26 -0.69 5.25 -14.59
C SER A 26 -0.78 5.58 -13.10
N ILE A 27 0.24 6.29 -12.60
CA ILE A 27 0.26 6.82 -11.25
C ILE A 27 -0.73 7.98 -11.12
N VAL A 28 -1.64 7.86 -10.16
CA VAL A 28 -2.50 8.97 -9.76
C VAL A 28 -1.76 9.76 -8.67
N ILE A 29 -1.29 10.96 -9.01
CA ILE A 29 -0.47 11.81 -8.13
C ILE A 29 -1.11 12.03 -6.74
N HIS A 30 -2.44 12.12 -6.68
CA HIS A 30 -3.16 12.32 -5.41
C HIS A 30 -3.09 11.09 -4.50
N ASP A 31 -2.99 9.88 -5.05
CA ASP A 31 -2.91 8.63 -4.28
C ASP A 31 -1.61 8.57 -3.48
N ILE A 32 -0.48 8.99 -4.09
CA ILE A 32 0.82 9.11 -3.39
C ILE A 32 0.66 9.96 -2.13
N HIS A 33 0.08 11.16 -2.26
CA HIS A 33 -0.05 12.08 -1.13
C HIS A 33 -1.01 11.57 -0.06
N ASP A 34 -2.18 11.06 -0.46
CA ASP A 34 -3.22 10.65 0.49
C ASP A 34 -2.84 9.35 1.21
N ILE A 35 -2.28 8.37 0.51
CA ILE A 35 -1.86 7.09 1.10
C ILE A 35 -0.61 7.28 1.95
N ALA A 36 0.37 8.09 1.53
CA ALA A 36 1.54 8.37 2.36
C ALA A 36 1.14 9.07 3.67
N ARG A 37 0.15 9.98 3.63
CA ARG A 37 -0.38 10.61 4.85
C ARG A 37 -1.07 9.60 5.76
N ALA A 38 -1.97 8.78 5.21
CA ALA A 38 -2.64 7.74 5.99
C ALA A 38 -1.62 6.75 6.59
N GLY A 39 -0.68 6.26 5.77
CA GLY A 39 0.41 5.40 6.21
C GLY A 39 1.21 6.02 7.35
N LYS A 40 1.60 7.30 7.23
CA LYS A 40 2.33 8.00 8.29
C LYS A 40 1.50 8.13 9.56
N THR A 41 0.20 8.43 9.45
CA THR A 41 -0.72 8.52 10.59
C THR A 41 -0.82 7.20 11.36
N TYR A 42 -0.86 6.06 10.64
CA TYR A 42 -0.99 4.73 11.23
C TYR A 42 0.34 3.99 11.43
N GLY A 43 1.48 4.68 11.32
CA GLY A 43 2.79 4.12 11.69
C GLY A 43 3.43 3.20 10.65
N ALA A 44 3.11 3.35 9.36
CA ALA A 44 3.84 2.65 8.30
C ALA A 44 5.31 3.11 8.23
N THR A 45 6.20 2.16 7.97
CA THR A 45 7.65 2.33 7.83
C THR A 45 8.02 2.85 6.45
N ALA A 46 7.40 2.31 5.40
CA ALA A 46 7.54 2.79 4.02
C ALA A 46 6.30 2.45 3.18
N MET A 47 6.18 3.13 2.05
CA MET A 47 5.15 2.94 1.03
C MET A 47 5.82 2.80 -0.33
N TYR A 48 5.61 1.66 -0.99
CA TYR A 48 6.16 1.33 -2.31
C TYR A 48 5.14 1.64 -3.41
N GLU A 49 5.51 2.48 -4.36
CA GLU A 49 4.86 2.59 -5.67
C GLU A 49 5.53 1.57 -6.61
N VAL A 50 4.78 0.54 -7.01
CA VAL A 50 5.27 -0.54 -7.88
C VAL A 50 4.82 -0.24 -9.31
N GLU A 51 5.70 0.35 -10.10
CA GLU A 51 5.39 0.88 -11.42
C GLU A 51 6.57 0.63 -12.39
N PRO A 52 6.46 -0.27 -13.38
CA PRO A 52 7.57 -0.61 -14.26
C PRO A 52 7.88 0.45 -15.32
N LEU A 53 6.96 1.40 -15.59
CA LEU A 53 7.16 2.40 -16.63
C LEU A 53 8.05 3.55 -16.11
N PRO A 54 9.25 3.78 -16.70
CA PRO A 54 10.16 4.80 -16.21
C PRO A 54 9.55 6.21 -16.20
N GLN A 55 8.67 6.52 -17.15
CA GLN A 55 8.01 7.84 -17.23
C GLN A 55 7.09 8.09 -16.04
N GLU A 56 6.37 7.05 -15.58
CA GLU A 56 5.49 7.13 -14.42
C GLU A 56 6.34 7.19 -13.12
N GLN A 57 7.39 6.38 -13.01
CA GLN A 57 8.35 6.47 -11.89
C GLN A 57 8.92 7.89 -11.74
N GLN A 58 9.27 8.55 -12.85
CA GLN A 58 9.77 9.93 -12.82
C GLN A 58 8.76 10.93 -12.24
N ILE A 59 7.45 10.68 -12.34
CA ILE A 59 6.43 11.51 -11.69
C ILE A 59 6.54 11.38 -10.17
N ALA A 60 6.56 10.15 -9.65
CA ALA A 60 6.69 9.87 -8.22
C ALA A 60 8.02 10.42 -7.66
N LEU A 61 9.13 10.21 -8.37
CA LEU A 61 10.45 10.70 -7.95
C LEU A 61 10.54 12.24 -7.94
N ARG A 62 9.92 12.93 -8.90
CA ARG A 62 9.84 14.40 -8.89
C ARG A 62 9.05 14.93 -7.71
N ILE A 63 7.95 14.26 -7.34
CA ILE A 63 7.16 14.59 -6.15
C ILE A 63 8.03 14.39 -4.91
N ALA A 64 8.70 13.25 -4.78
CA ALA A 64 9.61 12.97 -3.66
C ALA A 64 10.70 14.04 -3.52
N HIS A 65 11.42 14.35 -4.60
CA HIS A 65 12.49 15.33 -4.61
C HIS A 65 11.99 16.73 -4.20
N PHE A 66 10.87 17.19 -4.78
CA PHE A 66 10.33 18.52 -4.48
C PHE A 66 9.98 18.70 -2.99
N TRP A 67 9.41 17.67 -2.36
CA TRP A 67 8.93 17.75 -0.98
C TRP A 67 9.99 17.36 0.07
N ASN A 68 10.94 16.48 -0.26
CA ASN A 68 11.94 16.01 0.69
C ASN A 68 13.26 16.80 0.63
N GLU A 69 13.63 17.32 -0.55
CA GLU A 69 14.94 17.97 -0.78
C GLU A 69 14.81 19.41 -1.32
N GLY A 70 13.65 19.75 -1.88
CA GLY A 70 13.37 21.07 -2.46
C GLY A 70 12.69 22.05 -1.51
N PHE A 71 12.25 23.18 -2.07
CA PHE A 71 11.52 24.25 -1.37
C PHE A 71 10.28 23.75 -0.60
N GLY A 72 9.68 22.64 -1.03
CA GLY A 72 8.52 22.04 -0.37
C GLY A 72 8.79 21.63 1.09
N HIS A 73 10.03 21.25 1.42
CA HIS A 73 10.44 20.87 2.78
C HIS A 73 10.32 22.05 3.76
N GLU A 74 10.77 23.24 3.35
CA GLU A 74 10.70 24.47 4.15
C GLU A 74 9.26 25.02 4.22
N TYR A 75 8.48 24.83 3.15
CA TYR A 75 7.13 25.37 3.04
C TYR A 75 6.07 24.56 3.81
N ASN A 76 6.15 23.23 3.80
CA ASN A 76 5.18 22.36 4.49
C ASN A 76 5.84 21.10 5.08
N PRO A 77 6.35 21.19 6.33
CA PRO A 77 7.04 20.08 7.00
C PRO A 77 6.19 18.82 7.11
N ASN A 78 4.88 18.94 7.36
CA ASN A 78 3.98 17.78 7.49
C ASN A 78 3.88 16.98 6.18
N ARG A 79 3.98 17.65 5.02
CA ARG A 79 3.94 16.96 3.72
C ARG A 79 5.25 16.24 3.42
N ALA A 80 6.38 16.88 3.70
CA ALA A 80 7.70 16.25 3.62
C ALA A 80 7.76 15.00 4.52
N GLU A 81 7.28 15.11 5.76
CA GLU A 81 7.27 13.99 6.69
C GLU A 81 6.46 12.80 6.16
N SER A 82 5.26 13.03 5.61
CA SER A 82 4.48 11.93 5.02
C SER A 82 5.17 11.30 3.81
N LEU A 83 5.77 12.10 2.93
CA LEU A 83 6.42 11.61 1.71
C LEU A 83 7.79 10.99 1.93
N SER A 84 8.36 11.10 3.14
CA SER A 84 9.54 10.34 3.53
C SER A 84 9.34 8.82 3.46
N LEU A 85 8.07 8.36 3.50
CA LEU A 85 7.71 6.96 3.33
C LEU A 85 7.89 6.45 1.90
N LEU A 86 7.83 7.32 0.90
CA LEU A 86 7.72 6.92 -0.50
C LEU A 86 9.00 6.20 -0.97
N ARG A 87 8.81 5.05 -1.59
CA ARG A 87 9.79 4.26 -2.33
C ARG A 87 9.19 3.93 -3.68
N VAL A 88 10.03 3.84 -4.71
CA VAL A 88 9.58 3.54 -6.08
C VAL A 88 10.39 2.33 -6.56
N VAL A 89 9.68 1.30 -7.00
CA VAL A 89 10.27 0.05 -7.51
C VAL A 89 9.60 -0.36 -8.82
N SER A 90 10.27 -1.16 -9.61
CA SER A 90 9.75 -1.58 -10.93
C SER A 90 8.85 -2.81 -10.84
N HIS A 91 9.16 -3.69 -9.89
CA HIS A 91 8.50 -4.99 -9.71
C HIS A 91 8.12 -5.21 -8.26
N PHE A 92 7.02 -5.93 -8.02
CA PHE A 92 6.50 -6.18 -6.68
C PHE A 92 7.53 -6.92 -5.82
N GLU A 93 8.27 -7.84 -6.42
CA GLU A 93 9.31 -8.64 -5.79
C GLU A 93 10.48 -7.78 -5.28
N GLU A 94 10.74 -6.62 -5.89
CA GLU A 94 11.77 -5.68 -5.41
C GLU A 94 11.38 -5.08 -4.06
N ALA A 95 10.10 -4.73 -3.85
CA ALA A 95 9.61 -4.25 -2.55
C ALA A 95 9.75 -5.34 -1.47
N VAL A 96 9.38 -6.59 -1.81
CA VAL A 96 9.51 -7.73 -0.89
C VAL A 96 10.97 -7.98 -0.53
N ALA A 97 11.87 -7.94 -1.53
CA ALA A 97 13.30 -8.14 -1.33
C ALA A 97 13.94 -7.02 -0.49
N GLU A 98 13.54 -5.76 -0.71
CA GLU A 98 14.03 -4.62 0.08
C GLU A 98 13.60 -4.75 1.55
N ILE A 99 12.32 -5.07 1.81
CA ILE A 99 11.84 -5.28 3.18
C ILE A 99 12.58 -6.44 3.83
N GLN A 100 12.75 -7.56 3.13
CA GLN A 100 13.50 -8.71 3.64
C GLN A 100 14.96 -8.35 3.98
N HIS A 101 15.58 -7.52 3.15
CA HIS A 101 16.95 -7.06 3.40
C HIS A 101 17.04 -6.16 4.64
N VAL A 102 16.09 -5.22 4.80
CA VAL A 102 16.06 -4.27 5.92
C VAL A 102 15.70 -4.97 7.23
N GLU A 103 14.76 -5.90 7.21
CA GLU A 103 14.19 -6.52 8.41
C GLU A 103 14.83 -7.86 8.76
N GLY A 104 15.63 -8.44 7.85
CA GLY A 104 16.26 -9.74 8.03
C GLY A 104 15.30 -10.93 7.90
N GLU A 105 14.02 -10.70 7.62
CA GLU A 105 12.99 -11.72 7.42
C GLU A 105 11.98 -11.29 6.34
N LYS A 106 11.42 -12.25 5.60
CA LYS A 106 10.44 -11.95 4.54
C LYS A 106 9.15 -11.41 5.17
N PRO A 107 8.54 -10.33 4.64
CA PRO A 107 7.27 -9.85 5.17
C PRO A 107 6.13 -10.81 4.89
N VAL A 108 5.18 -10.84 5.82
CA VAL A 108 3.85 -11.44 5.60
C VAL A 108 3.09 -10.55 4.63
N LEU A 109 2.69 -11.11 3.50
CA LEU A 109 2.03 -10.40 2.40
C LEU A 109 0.51 -10.43 2.59
N ILE A 110 -0.10 -9.24 2.66
CA ILE A 110 -1.53 -9.08 2.92
C ILE A 110 -2.19 -8.43 1.70
N ALA A 111 -3.03 -9.18 0.98
CA ALA A 111 -3.80 -8.66 -0.13
C ALA A 111 -5.04 -7.89 0.33
N THR A 112 -5.44 -6.90 -0.47
CA THR A 112 -6.71 -6.19 -0.34
C THR A 112 -7.54 -6.38 -1.61
N SER A 113 -8.86 -6.53 -1.45
CA SER A 113 -9.78 -6.66 -2.58
C SER A 113 -11.19 -6.20 -2.21
N ALA A 114 -11.95 -5.77 -3.21
CA ALA A 114 -13.40 -5.59 -3.10
C ALA A 114 -14.16 -6.94 -3.24
N ARG A 115 -13.47 -8.02 -3.63
CA ARG A 115 -14.03 -9.37 -3.75
C ARG A 115 -13.82 -10.14 -2.45
N THR A 116 -14.77 -11.03 -2.15
CA THR A 116 -14.67 -11.96 -1.02
C THR A 116 -13.91 -13.22 -1.42
N PHE A 117 -12.97 -13.65 -0.59
CA PHE A 117 -12.24 -14.91 -0.76
C PHE A 117 -12.57 -15.86 0.40
N ALA A 118 -12.56 -17.16 0.15
CA ALA A 118 -12.93 -18.15 1.16
C ALA A 118 -11.96 -18.18 2.36
N ASN A 119 -10.72 -17.75 2.14
CA ASN A 119 -9.65 -17.67 3.13
C ASN A 119 -9.40 -16.23 3.62
N SER A 120 -10.38 -15.33 3.52
CA SER A 120 -10.23 -13.96 4.01
C SER A 120 -10.13 -13.90 5.55
N ILE A 121 -9.32 -12.97 6.05
CA ILE A 121 -9.14 -12.67 7.47
C ILE A 121 -9.80 -11.34 7.84
N GLY A 122 -10.48 -11.32 8.98
CA GLY A 122 -11.11 -10.13 9.52
C GLY A 122 -10.12 -9.10 10.08
N TYR A 123 -10.52 -7.83 10.06
CA TYR A 123 -9.70 -6.69 10.47
C TYR A 123 -9.17 -6.77 11.91
N VAL A 124 -9.99 -7.24 12.86
CA VAL A 124 -9.58 -7.35 14.28
C VAL A 124 -8.41 -8.34 14.42
N ALA A 125 -8.58 -9.55 13.89
CA ALA A 125 -7.56 -10.59 13.96
C ALA A 125 -6.27 -10.20 13.22
N MET A 126 -6.39 -9.60 12.04
CA MET A 126 -5.21 -9.12 11.30
C MET A 126 -4.52 -7.95 12.03
N GLY A 127 -5.30 -7.04 12.62
CA GLY A 127 -4.78 -5.93 13.41
C GLY A 127 -4.04 -6.39 14.67
N GLU A 128 -4.50 -7.46 15.33
CA GLU A 128 -3.78 -8.09 16.45
C GLU A 128 -2.45 -8.70 15.99
N LYS A 129 -2.44 -9.44 14.87
CA LYS A 129 -1.20 -9.96 14.26
C LYS A 129 -0.20 -8.84 13.97
N ILE A 130 -0.63 -7.74 13.34
CA ILE A 130 0.26 -6.61 13.06
C ILE A 130 0.80 -6.00 14.36
N ARG A 131 -0.08 -5.72 15.34
CA ARG A 131 0.32 -5.10 16.62
C ARG A 131 1.23 -5.98 17.48
N SER A 132 1.25 -7.31 17.28
CA SER A 132 2.19 -8.19 17.98
C SER A 132 3.66 -7.85 17.68
N GLY A 133 3.94 -7.30 16.48
CA GLY A 133 5.29 -6.99 16.03
C GLY A 133 6.13 -8.21 15.63
N ASP A 134 5.57 -9.42 15.66
CA ASP A 134 6.28 -10.69 15.45
C ASP A 134 6.97 -10.76 14.07
N HIS A 135 6.39 -10.13 13.04
CA HIS A 135 6.89 -10.11 11.67
C HIS A 135 6.77 -8.71 11.05
N PRO A 136 7.51 -8.40 9.98
CA PRO A 136 7.17 -7.32 9.08
C PRO A 136 5.95 -7.72 8.25
N TYR A 137 5.08 -6.76 8.01
CA TYR A 137 3.85 -6.96 7.24
C TYR A 137 3.85 -6.01 6.04
N LEU A 138 3.48 -6.52 4.86
CA LEU A 138 3.30 -5.73 3.66
C LEU A 138 1.83 -5.75 3.24
N LEU A 139 1.15 -4.61 3.37
CA LEU A 139 -0.22 -4.43 2.94
C LEU A 139 -0.26 -3.96 1.47
N VAL A 140 -0.88 -4.77 0.61
CA VAL A 140 -0.84 -4.61 -0.85
C VAL A 140 -2.17 -4.12 -1.39
N PHE A 141 -2.11 -3.01 -2.11
CA PHE A 141 -3.24 -2.38 -2.77
C PHE A 141 -3.09 -2.47 -4.28
N GLY A 142 -4.09 -3.02 -4.98
CA GLY A 142 -4.14 -3.03 -6.44
C GLY A 142 -4.82 -1.79 -7.00
N THR A 143 -4.33 -1.31 -8.14
CA THR A 143 -5.00 -0.27 -8.95
C THR A 143 -5.87 -0.91 -10.05
N GLY A 144 -6.48 -0.08 -10.91
CA GLY A 144 -7.30 -0.56 -12.01
C GLY A 144 -8.54 -1.33 -11.53
N PHE A 145 -8.64 -2.60 -11.91
CA PHE A 145 -9.70 -3.53 -11.48
C PHE A 145 -9.19 -4.57 -10.45
N GLY A 146 -8.04 -4.32 -9.83
CA GLY A 146 -7.44 -5.14 -8.78
C GLY A 146 -6.17 -5.87 -9.23
N LEU A 147 -5.50 -6.48 -8.26
CA LEU A 147 -4.26 -7.25 -8.47
C LEU A 147 -4.49 -8.40 -9.45
N ALA A 148 -3.48 -8.67 -10.29
CA ALA A 148 -3.46 -9.86 -11.13
C ALA A 148 -3.33 -11.14 -10.28
N ASP A 149 -3.82 -12.27 -10.81
CA ASP A 149 -3.80 -13.56 -10.09
C ASP A 149 -2.37 -13.98 -9.71
N GLU A 150 -1.37 -13.60 -10.50
CA GLU A 150 0.05 -13.89 -10.23
C GLU A 150 0.59 -13.16 -8.99
N VAL A 151 0.06 -11.97 -8.66
CA VAL A 151 0.39 -11.27 -7.40
C VAL A 151 -0.46 -11.83 -6.28
N MET A 152 -1.76 -12.05 -6.51
CA MET A 152 -2.66 -12.64 -5.52
C MET A 152 -2.19 -14.01 -5.02
N ALA A 153 -1.62 -14.84 -5.90
CA ALA A 153 -1.10 -16.17 -5.55
C ALA A 153 0.12 -16.14 -4.61
N GLN A 154 0.79 -14.99 -4.47
CA GLN A 154 1.91 -14.81 -3.56
C GLN A 154 1.48 -14.40 -2.15
N MET A 155 0.21 -14.03 -1.95
CA MET A 155 -0.29 -13.45 -0.71
C MET A 155 -0.45 -14.52 0.38
N ASP A 156 0.05 -14.22 1.57
CA ASP A 156 -0.09 -15.10 2.73
C ASP A 156 -1.49 -14.96 3.36
N GLU A 157 -2.05 -13.74 3.32
CA GLU A 157 -3.34 -13.40 3.89
C GLU A 157 -4.14 -12.51 2.92
N VAL A 158 -5.47 -12.57 2.98
CA VAL A 158 -6.36 -11.68 2.22
C VAL A 158 -7.33 -11.02 3.18
N LEU A 159 -7.39 -9.70 3.24
CA LEU A 159 -8.35 -9.02 4.11
C LEU A 159 -9.80 -9.16 3.63
N ASP A 160 -10.73 -9.18 4.59
CA ASP A 160 -12.15 -9.03 4.29
C ASP A 160 -12.40 -7.73 3.49
N PRO A 161 -13.25 -7.77 2.45
CA PRO A 161 -13.61 -6.56 1.71
C PRO A 161 -14.28 -5.52 2.61
N ILE A 162 -14.06 -4.25 2.30
CA ILE A 162 -14.72 -3.15 3.00
C ILE A 162 -16.18 -3.08 2.55
N TRP A 163 -17.12 -3.35 3.45
CA TRP A 163 -18.54 -3.08 3.22
C TRP A 163 -19.03 -1.87 4.02
N GLY A 164 -19.90 -1.10 3.37
CA GLY A 164 -20.75 -0.09 3.99
C GLY A 164 -22.17 -0.62 4.20
N PRO A 165 -23.16 0.24 4.48
CA PRO A 165 -24.54 -0.17 4.70
C PRO A 165 -25.31 -0.50 3.41
N THR A 166 -24.64 -0.54 2.25
CA THR A 166 -25.23 -0.81 0.93
C THR A 166 -24.43 -1.87 0.19
N ASP A 167 -24.96 -2.32 -0.95
CA ASP A 167 -24.32 -3.32 -1.81
C ASP A 167 -23.20 -2.76 -2.71
N PHE A 168 -22.73 -1.52 -2.48
CA PHE A 168 -21.65 -0.91 -3.25
C PHE A 168 -20.36 -0.79 -2.42
N ASN A 169 -19.27 -1.42 -2.88
CA ASN A 169 -17.97 -1.44 -2.20
C ASN A 169 -16.75 -1.08 -3.07
N HIS A 170 -16.95 -0.55 -4.28
CA HIS A 170 -15.87 -0.17 -5.19
C HIS A 170 -15.26 1.19 -4.82
N LEU A 171 -14.49 1.21 -3.74
CA LEU A 171 -13.78 2.39 -3.26
C LEU A 171 -12.55 2.72 -4.13
N SER A 172 -12.18 4.00 -4.18
CA SER A 172 -10.85 4.39 -4.67
C SER A 172 -9.75 3.83 -3.75
N VAL A 173 -8.58 3.54 -4.29
CA VAL A 173 -7.47 2.94 -3.53
C VAL A 173 -7.09 3.76 -2.30
N ARG A 174 -6.99 5.08 -2.44
CA ARG A 174 -6.77 6.03 -1.34
C ARG A 174 -7.84 5.99 -0.25
N SER A 175 -9.12 5.84 -0.60
CA SER A 175 -10.20 5.67 0.37
C SER A 175 -10.14 4.31 1.07
N ALA A 176 -9.86 3.25 0.32
CA ALA A 176 -9.71 1.91 0.87
C ALA A 176 -8.54 1.84 1.85
N ALA A 177 -7.38 2.40 1.47
CA ALA A 177 -6.19 2.48 2.32
C ALA A 177 -6.47 3.16 3.66
N ALA A 178 -7.13 4.33 3.64
CA ALA A 178 -7.45 5.05 4.88
C ALA A 178 -8.37 4.24 5.81
N ILE A 179 -9.41 3.59 5.26
CA ILE A 179 -10.36 2.77 6.04
C ILE A 179 -9.69 1.49 6.56
N ILE A 180 -8.90 0.81 5.74
CA ILE A 180 -8.20 -0.42 6.13
C ILE A 180 -7.23 -0.11 7.26
N LEU A 181 -6.42 0.94 7.14
CA LEU A 181 -5.46 1.31 8.18
C LEU A 181 -6.17 1.69 9.49
N ASP A 182 -7.29 2.42 9.43
CA ASP A 182 -8.10 2.72 10.61
C ASP A 182 -8.66 1.45 11.27
N ARG A 183 -9.23 0.54 10.49
CA ARG A 183 -9.78 -0.73 11.02
C ARG A 183 -8.71 -1.65 11.60
N LEU A 184 -7.49 -1.62 11.05
CA LEU A 184 -6.37 -2.44 11.53
C LEU A 184 -5.70 -1.83 12.76
N LEU A 185 -5.48 -0.51 12.78
CA LEU A 185 -4.53 0.16 13.69
C LEU A 185 -5.09 1.44 14.35
N GLY A 186 -6.34 1.79 14.10
CA GLY A 186 -7.01 2.91 14.75
C GLY A 186 -7.03 2.81 16.27
N ARG A 187 -7.09 3.98 16.91
CA ARG A 187 -7.25 4.09 18.37
C ARG A 187 -8.75 4.05 18.69
N SER A 188 -9.15 3.07 19.49
CA SER A 188 -10.48 2.96 20.10
C SER A 188 -10.47 3.47 21.54
#